data_AF-A0A2V9ZKE1-F1
#
_entry.id   AF-A0A2V9ZKE1-F1
#
_cell.length_a   1.000
_cell.length_b   1.000
_cell.length_c   1.000
_cell.angle_alpha   90.00
_cell.angle_beta   90.00
_cell.angle_gamma   90.00
#
_symmetry.space_group_name_H-M   'P 1'
#
loop_
_entity.id
_entity.type
_entity.pdbx_description
1 polymer ?
#
loop_
_entity_poly.entity_id
_entity_poly.type
_entity_poly.pdbx_seq_one_letter_code
_entity_poly.pdbx_strand_id
1 'polypeptide(L)'
;MARTSLKLILLIVLSALAVAQSGSQTTKITLLKVGRLLDVRAGKYLANQGVLIENEKIKEVGPLASVQAHAPKDAAVVDLSNATVLPGLIDCHAHVFIAAGPNSPGENMLLAVAGMSASTRALLGARLAREDLEAGFTTIRNIGHSGIDGDAALRDAVNQ
;
A
#
# COMPACT_ATOMS: atom_id res chain seq x y z
N MET A 1 1.67 47.44 33.97
CA MET A 1 0.55 47.17 33.03
C MET A 1 1.01 46.74 31.63
N ALA A 2 2.15 47.19 31.07
CA ALA A 2 2.57 46.81 29.71
C ALA A 2 3.00 45.33 29.51
N ARG A 3 3.54 44.67 30.55
CA ARG A 3 4.04 43.28 30.47
C ARG A 3 2.95 42.21 30.41
N THR A 4 1.78 42.49 30.97
CA THR A 4 0.59 41.61 30.93
C THR A 4 -0.09 41.65 29.57
N SER A 5 -0.11 42.82 28.92
CA SER A 5 -0.70 43.00 27.58
C SER A 5 0.09 42.28 26.49
N LEU A 6 1.43 42.26 26.58
CA LEU A 6 2.29 41.57 25.61
C LEU A 6 2.17 40.03 25.68
N LYS A 7 2.00 39.47 26.88
CA LYS A 7 1.76 38.03 27.06
C LYS A 7 0.39 37.58 26.54
N LEU A 8 -0.62 38.44 26.67
CA LEU A 8 -1.97 38.17 26.17
C LEU A 8 -2.02 38.21 24.63
N ILE A 9 -1.34 39.19 24.01
CA ILE A 9 -1.20 39.27 22.55
C ILE A 9 -0.43 38.06 22.00
N LEU A 10 0.65 37.63 22.66
CA LEU A 10 1.43 36.46 22.25
C LEU A 10 0.62 35.16 22.35
N LEU A 11 -0.23 35.01 23.37
CA LEU A 11 -1.13 33.85 23.52
C LEU A 11 -2.21 33.80 22.43
N ILE A 12 -2.76 34.95 22.04
CA ILE A 12 -3.79 35.07 21.00
C ILE A 12 -3.19 34.75 19.61
N VAL A 13 -1.97 35.19 19.34
CA VAL A 13 -1.27 34.88 18.08
C VAL A 13 -0.93 33.38 18.00
N LEU A 14 -0.47 32.76 19.10
CA LEU A 14 -0.17 31.32 19.13
C LEU A 14 -1.42 30.44 18.92
N SER A 15 -2.58 30.87 19.42
CA SER A 15 -3.84 30.16 19.24
C SER A 15 -4.44 30.33 17.83
N ALA A 16 -4.23 31.48 17.18
CA ALA A 16 -4.65 31.70 15.78
C ALA A 16 -3.85 30.84 14.77
N LEU A 17 -2.57 30.56 15.05
CA LEU A 17 -1.73 29.68 14.22
C LEU A 17 -2.13 28.19 14.31
N ALA A 18 -2.67 27.74 15.45
CA ALA A 18 -3.09 26.35 15.64
C ALA A 18 -4.39 26.00 14.87
N VAL A 19 -5.29 26.97 14.68
CA VAL A 19 -6.54 26.75 13.93
C VAL A 19 -6.29 26.71 12.41
N ALA A 20 -5.26 27.39 11.93
CA ALA A 20 -4.91 27.45 10.50
C ALA A 20 -4.25 26.17 9.95
N GLN A 21 -3.85 25.22 10.80
CA GLN A 21 -3.21 23.96 10.38
C GLN A 21 -4.14 22.75 10.34
N SER A 22 -5.45 22.95 10.54
CA SER A 22 -6.44 21.90 10.24
C SER A 22 -6.60 21.80 8.71
N GLY A 23 -5.61 21.22 8.04
CA GLY A 23 -5.70 20.88 6.63
C GLY A 23 -6.87 19.92 6.43
N SER A 24 -7.93 20.39 5.78
CA SER A 24 -9.02 19.53 5.34
C SER A 24 -8.43 18.47 4.41
N GLN A 25 -8.30 17.23 4.90
CA GLN A 25 -7.95 16.11 4.03
C GLN A 25 -9.07 15.98 3.00
N THR A 26 -8.79 16.38 1.77
CA THR A 26 -9.75 16.23 0.67
C THR A 26 -10.01 14.74 0.50
N THR A 27 -11.25 14.33 0.71
CA THR A 27 -11.65 12.92 0.57
C THR A 27 -11.47 12.52 -0.89
N LYS A 28 -10.60 11.54 -1.14
CA LYS A 28 -10.36 11.03 -2.49
C LYS A 28 -11.32 9.88 -2.75
N ILE A 29 -12.24 10.06 -3.69
CA ILE A 29 -13.18 9.00 -4.09
C ILE A 29 -12.80 8.48 -5.46
N THR A 30 -12.68 7.17 -5.59
CA THR A 30 -12.36 6.47 -6.85
C THR A 30 -13.40 5.40 -7.13
N LEU A 31 -13.98 5.42 -8.34
CA LEU A 31 -14.85 4.37 -8.85
C LEU A 31 -14.06 3.49 -9.82
N LEU A 32 -13.96 2.20 -9.51
CA LEU A 32 -13.47 1.19 -10.44
C LEU A 32 -14.66 0.61 -11.22
N LYS A 33 -14.62 0.66 -12.54
CA LYS A 33 -15.57 -0.05 -13.43
C LYS A 33 -14.96 -1.39 -13.81
N VAL A 34 -15.53 -2.49 -13.35
CA VAL A 34 -14.89 -3.81 -13.40
C VAL A 34 -15.65 -4.75 -14.31
N GLY A 35 -14.96 -5.31 -15.31
CA GLY A 35 -15.53 -6.30 -16.23
C GLY A 35 -15.90 -7.59 -15.52
N ARG A 36 -14.94 -8.18 -14.80
CA ARG A 36 -15.15 -9.37 -13.96
C ARG A 36 -14.53 -9.17 -12.58
N LEU A 37 -15.30 -9.43 -11.52
CA LEU A 37 -14.82 -9.40 -10.14
C LEU A 37 -14.87 -10.82 -9.56
N LEU A 38 -13.77 -11.29 -8.94
CA LEU A 38 -13.79 -12.55 -8.20
C LEU A 38 -14.39 -12.34 -6.81
N ASP A 39 -15.55 -12.95 -6.55
CA ASP A 39 -16.05 -13.16 -5.19
C ASP A 39 -15.41 -14.42 -4.62
N VAL A 40 -14.34 -14.24 -3.86
CA VAL A 40 -13.55 -15.34 -3.27
C VAL A 40 -14.39 -16.15 -2.28
N ARG A 41 -15.32 -15.50 -1.55
CA ARG A 41 -16.15 -16.20 -0.55
C ARG A 41 -17.16 -17.12 -1.20
N ALA A 42 -17.78 -16.66 -2.28
CA ALA A 42 -18.74 -17.47 -3.04
C ALA A 42 -18.10 -18.33 -4.13
N GLY A 43 -16.79 -18.18 -4.40
CA GLY A 43 -16.06 -18.94 -5.41
C GLY A 43 -16.51 -18.68 -6.85
N LYS A 44 -17.00 -17.47 -7.16
CA LYS A 44 -17.59 -17.14 -8.47
C LYS A 44 -17.10 -15.82 -9.02
N TYR A 45 -17.18 -15.68 -10.35
CA TYR A 45 -16.99 -14.41 -11.02
C TYR A 45 -18.31 -13.66 -11.16
N LEU A 46 -18.30 -12.38 -10.83
CA LEU A 46 -19.40 -11.44 -11.02
C LEU A 46 -19.07 -10.52 -12.20
N ALA A 47 -19.98 -10.39 -13.16
CA ALA A 47 -19.79 -9.51 -14.31
C ALA A 47 -20.26 -8.08 -14.02
N ASN A 48 -19.68 -7.09 -14.69
CA ASN A 48 -20.11 -5.68 -14.69
C ASN A 48 -20.33 -5.12 -13.28
N GLN A 49 -19.27 -5.15 -12.48
CA GLN A 49 -19.29 -4.67 -11.09
C GLN A 49 -18.67 -3.27 -10.99
N GLY A 50 -19.07 -2.54 -9.95
CA GLY A 50 -18.42 -1.32 -9.49
C GLY A 50 -17.73 -1.57 -8.14
N VAL A 51 -16.59 -0.94 -7.92
CA VAL A 51 -15.94 -0.84 -6.61
C VAL A 51 -15.73 0.63 -6.31
N LEU A 52 -16.37 1.14 -5.26
CA LEU A 52 -16.21 2.50 -4.80
C LEU A 52 -15.21 2.53 -3.64
N ILE A 53 -14.12 3.25 -3.83
CA ILE A 53 -13.05 3.41 -2.85
C ILE A 53 -13.11 4.84 -2.33
N GLU A 54 -13.14 4.97 -1.00
CA GLU A 54 -13.05 6.24 -0.30
C GLU A 54 -11.74 6.23 0.50
N ASN A 55 -10.82 7.10 0.10
CA ASN A 55 -9.44 7.12 0.57
C ASN A 55 -8.76 5.76 0.37
N GLU A 56 -8.52 5.01 1.45
CA GLU A 56 -7.84 3.70 1.45
C GLU A 56 -8.79 2.53 1.68
N LYS A 57 -10.10 2.80 1.80
CA LYS A 57 -11.11 1.78 2.14
C LYS A 57 -12.09 1.56 1.01
N ILE A 58 -12.46 0.31 0.82
CA ILE A 58 -13.59 -0.06 -0.03
C ILE A 58 -14.87 0.35 0.69
N LYS A 59 -15.60 1.30 0.11
CA LYS A 59 -16.87 1.81 0.62
C LYS A 59 -18.04 0.94 0.16
N GLU A 60 -18.03 0.54 -1.11
CA GLU A 60 -19.12 -0.23 -1.72
C GLU A 60 -18.60 -1.12 -2.84
N VAL A 61 -19.22 -2.30 -2.98
CA VAL A 61 -19.01 -3.23 -4.10
C VAL A 61 -20.37 -3.76 -4.53
N GLY A 62 -20.62 -3.82 -5.84
CA GLY A 62 -21.89 -4.34 -6.35
C GLY A 62 -22.06 -4.11 -7.86
N PRO A 63 -23.28 -4.32 -8.41
CA PRO A 63 -23.56 -4.03 -9.81
C PRO A 63 -23.15 -2.61 -10.18
N LEU A 64 -22.44 -2.45 -11.30
CA LEU A 64 -21.85 -1.16 -11.69
C LEU A 64 -22.88 -0.02 -11.71
N ALA A 65 -24.07 -0.26 -12.24
CA ALA A 65 -25.13 0.75 -12.32
C ALA A 65 -25.53 1.29 -10.94
N SER A 66 -25.61 0.42 -9.93
CA SER A 66 -25.96 0.80 -8.56
C SER A 66 -24.83 1.58 -7.89
N VAL A 67 -23.61 1.04 -7.93
CA VAL A 67 -22.45 1.68 -7.29
C VAL A 67 -22.13 3.03 -7.94
N GLN A 68 -22.24 3.13 -9.26
CA GLN A 68 -22.00 4.37 -9.99
C GLN A 68 -23.05 5.44 -9.64
N ALA A 69 -24.29 5.07 -9.31
CA ALA A 69 -25.32 6.02 -8.88
C ALA A 69 -24.98 6.65 -7.51
N HIS A 70 -24.20 5.97 -6.66
CA HIS A 70 -23.74 6.49 -5.37
C HIS A 70 -22.40 7.24 -5.44
N ALA A 71 -21.68 7.13 -6.57
CA ALA A 71 -20.42 7.83 -6.75
C ALA A 71 -20.66 9.34 -6.99
N PRO A 72 -19.91 10.24 -6.31
CA PRO A 72 -19.88 11.66 -6.64
C PRO A 72 -19.50 11.89 -8.11
N LYS A 73 -20.00 12.98 -8.69
CA LYS A 73 -19.75 13.31 -10.11
C LYS A 73 -18.27 13.57 -10.42
N ASP A 74 -17.50 13.98 -9.42
CA ASP A 74 -16.08 14.28 -9.47
C ASP A 74 -15.18 13.12 -9.00
N ALA A 75 -15.76 11.94 -8.72
CA ALA A 75 -14.98 10.76 -8.39
C ALA A 75 -14.01 10.40 -9.54
N ALA A 76 -12.77 10.07 -9.19
CA ALA A 76 -11.82 9.54 -10.15
C ALA A 76 -12.34 8.20 -10.69
N VAL A 77 -12.27 7.99 -12.01
CA VAL A 77 -12.75 6.75 -12.62
C VAL A 77 -11.57 5.97 -13.17
N VAL A 78 -11.50 4.69 -12.83
CA VAL A 78 -10.58 3.73 -13.44
C VAL A 78 -11.40 2.70 -14.19
N ASP A 79 -11.16 2.59 -15.49
CA ASP A 79 -11.86 1.64 -16.34
C ASP A 79 -11.09 0.33 -16.46
N LEU A 80 -11.66 -0.72 -15.87
CA LEU A 80 -11.18 -2.10 -15.86
C LEU A 80 -12.22 -3.03 -16.50
N SER A 81 -13.05 -2.51 -17.43
CA SER A 81 -14.13 -3.26 -18.08
C SER A 81 -13.63 -4.49 -18.87
N ASN A 82 -12.34 -4.49 -19.27
CA ASN A 82 -11.69 -5.61 -19.96
C ASN A 82 -10.82 -6.49 -19.05
N ALA A 83 -10.84 -6.26 -17.73
CA ALA A 83 -10.00 -6.97 -16.77
C ALA A 83 -10.81 -7.86 -15.83
N THR A 84 -10.11 -8.81 -15.21
CA THR A 84 -10.58 -9.55 -14.05
C THR A 84 -9.89 -8.99 -12.81
N VAL A 85 -10.68 -8.49 -11.86
CA VAL A 85 -10.19 -7.94 -10.59
C VAL A 85 -10.36 -8.97 -9.49
N LEU A 86 -9.32 -9.11 -8.67
CA LEU A 86 -9.25 -10.00 -7.52
C LEU A 86 -8.75 -9.19 -6.31
N PRO A 87 -8.98 -9.67 -5.08
CA PRO A 87 -8.23 -9.20 -3.92
C PRO A 87 -6.71 -9.38 -4.16
N GLY A 88 -5.91 -8.52 -3.53
CA GLY A 88 -4.45 -8.66 -3.58
C GLY A 88 -4.00 -10.01 -3.03
N LEU A 89 -2.96 -10.59 -3.63
CA LEU A 89 -2.45 -11.90 -3.26
C LEU A 89 -1.66 -11.81 -1.94
N ILE A 90 -1.67 -12.92 -1.19
CA ILE A 90 -0.98 -13.05 0.09
C ILE A 90 0.00 -14.22 0.02
N ASP A 91 1.28 -13.95 0.25
CA ASP A 91 2.30 -14.99 0.43
C ASP A 91 2.63 -15.15 1.92
N CYS A 92 2.37 -16.34 2.46
CA CYS A 92 2.64 -16.65 3.87
C CYS A 92 4.08 -17.15 4.12
N HIS A 93 4.92 -17.29 3.10
CA HIS A 93 6.28 -17.81 3.20
C HIS A 93 7.18 -17.20 2.11
N ALA A 94 7.60 -15.96 2.30
CA ALA A 94 8.52 -15.27 1.39
C ALA A 94 9.96 -15.23 1.93
N HIS A 95 10.93 -15.11 1.02
CA HIS A 95 12.35 -14.89 1.32
C HIS A 95 12.89 -13.71 0.50
N VAL A 96 12.49 -12.48 0.81
CA VAL A 96 12.75 -11.32 -0.05
C VAL A 96 14.21 -10.86 -0.08
N PHE A 97 15.09 -11.50 0.69
CA PHE A 97 16.54 -11.21 0.71
C PHE A 97 17.38 -12.29 0.06
N ILE A 98 16.75 -13.26 -0.62
CA ILE A 98 17.41 -14.40 -1.25
C ILE A 98 16.95 -14.47 -2.70
N ALA A 99 17.90 -14.39 -3.64
CA ALA A 99 17.62 -14.63 -5.05
C ALA A 99 17.82 -16.13 -5.36
N ALA A 100 16.74 -16.83 -5.67
CA ALA A 100 16.78 -18.15 -6.32
C ALA A 100 16.67 -17.95 -7.84
N GLY A 101 17.60 -18.51 -8.61
CA GLY A 101 17.59 -18.35 -10.07
C GLY A 101 18.88 -18.88 -10.75
N PRO A 102 18.97 -18.85 -12.09
CA PRO A 102 20.11 -19.41 -12.82
C PRO A 102 21.47 -18.79 -12.48
N ASN A 103 21.48 -17.59 -11.88
CA ASN A 103 22.67 -16.91 -11.38
C ASN A 103 22.81 -16.98 -9.84
N SER A 104 22.01 -17.80 -9.16
CA SER A 104 22.18 -18.03 -7.71
C SER A 104 23.49 -18.79 -7.47
N PRO A 105 24.23 -18.54 -6.38
CA PRO A 105 25.51 -19.21 -6.15
C PRO A 105 25.32 -20.70 -5.79
N GLY A 106 25.12 -21.56 -6.78
CA GLY A 106 25.20 -23.02 -6.70
C GLY A 106 24.52 -23.67 -5.49
N GLU A 107 24.99 -24.87 -5.12
CA GLU A 107 24.37 -25.77 -4.13
C GLU A 107 24.31 -25.23 -2.69
N ASN A 108 24.86 -24.05 -2.38
CA ASN A 108 24.92 -23.54 -1.01
C ASN A 108 24.45 -22.08 -0.88
N MET A 109 23.13 -21.93 -0.83
CA MET A 109 22.41 -20.68 -0.56
C MET A 109 22.86 -19.99 0.74
N LEU A 110 23.31 -20.75 1.75
CA LEU A 110 23.80 -20.17 3.00
C LEU A 110 25.12 -19.42 2.79
N LEU A 111 26.07 -20.01 2.05
CA LEU A 111 27.34 -19.33 1.72
C LEU A 111 27.12 -18.11 0.82
N ALA A 112 26.20 -18.22 -0.14
CA ALA A 112 25.79 -17.11 -1.00
C ALA A 112 25.36 -15.88 -0.18
N VAL A 113 24.46 -16.09 0.78
CA VAL A 113 23.89 -15.03 1.62
C VAL A 113 24.91 -14.53 2.63
N ALA A 114 25.73 -15.42 3.22
CA ALA A 114 26.76 -15.07 4.18
C ALA A 114 27.90 -14.22 3.58
N GLY A 115 28.18 -14.39 2.28
CA GLY A 115 29.17 -13.60 1.56
C GLY A 115 28.71 -12.22 1.11
N MET A 116 27.40 -11.91 1.18
CA MET A 116 26.87 -10.61 0.75
C MET A 116 27.02 -9.54 1.84
N SER A 117 27.41 -8.34 1.41
CA SER A 117 27.37 -7.17 2.29
C SER A 117 25.94 -6.80 2.68
N ALA A 118 25.77 -6.14 3.83
CA ALA A 118 24.46 -5.68 4.29
C ALA A 118 23.78 -4.74 3.29
N SER A 119 24.54 -3.84 2.65
CA SER A 119 24.00 -2.90 1.65
C SER A 119 23.54 -3.62 0.38
N THR A 120 24.31 -4.60 -0.11
CA THR A 120 23.90 -5.44 -1.23
C THR A 120 22.60 -6.19 -0.91
N ARG A 121 22.48 -6.75 0.30
CA ARG A 121 21.26 -7.43 0.73
C ARG A 121 20.06 -6.49 0.81
N ALA A 122 20.23 -5.28 1.35
CA ALA A 122 19.15 -4.30 1.42
C ALA A 122 18.62 -3.90 0.03
N LEU A 123 19.53 -3.66 -0.93
CA LEU A 123 19.16 -3.36 -2.31
C LEU A 123 18.45 -4.54 -3.00
N LEU A 124 18.93 -5.76 -2.77
CA LEU A 124 18.26 -6.97 -3.25
C LEU A 124 16.85 -7.11 -2.65
N GLY A 125 16.73 -6.87 -1.34
CA GLY A 125 15.46 -6.84 -0.59
C GLY A 125 14.43 -5.92 -1.21
N ALA A 126 14.82 -4.67 -1.44
CA ALA A 126 13.95 -3.66 -2.05
C ALA A 126 13.51 -4.07 -3.48
N ARG A 127 14.43 -4.62 -4.27
CA ARG A 127 14.11 -5.09 -5.64
C ARG A 127 13.11 -6.25 -5.61
N LEU A 128 13.37 -7.30 -4.82
CA LEU A 128 12.52 -8.48 -4.77
C LEU A 128 11.13 -8.17 -4.19
N ALA A 129 11.06 -7.34 -3.13
CA ALA A 129 9.77 -6.89 -2.61
C ALA A 129 8.95 -6.09 -3.63
N ARG A 130 9.63 -5.32 -4.50
CA ARG A 130 8.98 -4.62 -5.61
C ARG A 130 8.49 -5.59 -6.69
N GLU A 131 9.29 -6.59 -7.04
CA GLU A 131 8.91 -7.65 -7.98
C GLU A 131 7.68 -8.43 -7.49
N ASP A 132 7.63 -8.79 -6.20
CA ASP A 132 6.46 -9.44 -5.58
C ASP A 132 5.20 -8.56 -5.70
N LEU A 133 5.32 -7.26 -5.40
CA LEU A 133 4.22 -6.31 -5.51
C LEU A 133 3.71 -6.18 -6.94
N GLU A 134 4.61 -6.08 -7.92
CA GLU A 134 4.26 -5.99 -9.35
C GLU A 134 3.66 -7.29 -9.89
N ALA A 135 3.99 -8.44 -9.29
CA ALA A 135 3.35 -9.72 -9.55
C ALA A 135 1.95 -9.87 -8.91
N GLY A 136 1.54 -8.92 -8.06
CA GLY A 136 0.21 -8.85 -7.45
C GLY A 136 0.14 -9.29 -5.98
N PHE A 137 1.29 -9.60 -5.33
CA PHE A 137 1.35 -9.85 -3.90
C PHE A 137 1.37 -8.53 -3.12
N THR A 138 0.23 -8.19 -2.53
CA THR A 138 0.10 -6.96 -1.73
C THR A 138 0.46 -7.17 -0.25
N THR A 139 0.65 -8.43 0.16
CA THR A 139 1.03 -8.77 1.53
C THR A 139 1.90 -10.02 1.51
N ILE A 140 3.02 -9.96 2.22
CA ILE A 140 3.92 -11.09 2.38
C ILE A 140 4.28 -11.27 3.86
N ARG A 141 4.51 -12.52 4.26
CA ARG A 141 5.20 -12.86 5.52
C ARG A 141 6.60 -13.35 5.16
N ASN A 142 7.56 -12.44 5.27
CA ASN A 142 8.97 -12.76 5.06
C ASN A 142 9.48 -13.62 6.24
N ILE A 143 10.13 -14.74 5.94
CA ILE A 143 10.69 -15.69 6.91
C ILE A 143 12.20 -15.77 6.75
N GLY A 144 12.86 -14.64 6.88
CA GLY A 144 14.30 -14.57 6.69
C GLY A 144 14.83 -13.25 7.18
N HIS A 145 15.75 -13.33 8.12
CA HIS A 145 16.33 -12.14 8.70
C HIS A 145 17.54 -11.68 7.87
N SER A 146 17.55 -10.40 7.45
CA SER A 146 18.63 -9.85 6.60
C SER A 146 19.81 -9.23 7.34
N GLY A 147 20.55 -10.05 8.09
CA GLY A 147 21.77 -9.63 8.78
C GLY A 147 21.52 -9.12 10.21
N ILE A 148 21.15 -7.85 10.39
CA ILE A 148 20.56 -7.29 11.63
C ILE A 148 19.33 -6.44 11.25
N ASP A 149 18.16 -6.79 11.75
CA ASP A 149 16.79 -6.31 11.46
C ASP A 149 16.41 -5.85 10.02
N GLY A 150 17.10 -6.27 8.95
CA GLY A 150 16.84 -5.82 7.58
C GLY A 150 15.42 -6.05 7.05
N ASP A 151 14.71 -7.08 7.52
CA ASP A 151 13.30 -7.33 7.20
C ASP A 151 12.36 -6.31 7.85
N ALA A 152 12.60 -5.95 9.11
CA ALA A 152 11.89 -4.85 9.77
C ALA A 152 12.22 -3.51 9.13
N ALA A 153 13.50 -3.26 8.81
CA ALA A 153 13.93 -2.03 8.16
C ALA A 153 13.28 -1.85 6.78
N LEU A 154 13.17 -2.92 5.98
CA LEU A 154 12.47 -2.88 4.69
C LEU A 154 10.98 -2.59 4.87
N ARG A 155 10.30 -3.26 5.82
CA ARG A 155 8.90 -2.97 6.15
C ARG A 155 8.71 -1.50 6.51
N ASP A 156 9.57 -0.96 7.37
CA ASP A 156 9.46 0.42 7.84
C ASP A 156 9.76 1.42 6.72
N ALA A 157 10.66 1.09 5.79
CA ALA A 157 10.94 1.90 4.61
C ALA A 157 9.77 1.94 3.62
N VAL A 158 8.98 0.87 3.50
CA VAL A 158 7.76 0.85 2.67
C VAL A 158 6.67 1.77 3.22
N ASN A 159 6.67 2.03 4.53
CA ASN A 159 5.65 2.85 5.22
C ASN A 159 6.03 4.34 5.34
N GLN A 160 7.16 4.75 4.77
CA GLN A 160 7.61 6.15 4.72
C GLN A 160 7.23 6.79 3.39
#